data_AF-A0A8B9VK57-F1
#
_entry.id   AF-A0A8B9VK57-F1
#
_cell.length_a   1.000
_cell.length_b   1.000
_cell.length_c   1.000
_cell.angle_alpha   90.00
_cell.angle_beta   90.00
_cell.angle_gamma   90.00
#
_symmetry.space_group_name_H-M   'P 1'
#
loop_
_entity.id
_entity.type
_entity.pdbx_description
1 polymer ?
#
loop_
_entity_poly.entity_id
_entity_poly.type
_entity_poly.pdbx_seq_one_letter_code
_entity_poly.pdbx_strand_id
1 'polypeptide(L)'
;IHGDVSSTSCLRNVLWILAASEVKGFLFFFPLSLSSSANATPEFEGRGGEELGTEIANTLYRVFSSEGSVDLKSLCINPREHCWVLYVDVLLLECGGNLFDAISIAVKAALFNTRIPKVRVLEDEEGSKEIELSDDPYDCIRLNVDDVPCIVTLSKVSPANL
;
A
#
# COMPACT_ATOMS: atom_id res chain seq x y z
N ILE A 1 28.97 -7.17 -10.71
CA ILE A 1 27.61 -6.86 -10.23
C ILE A 1 27.73 -5.64 -9.31
N HIS A 2 27.81 -4.44 -9.88
CA HIS A 2 27.70 -3.18 -9.15
C HIS A 2 26.25 -2.72 -9.32
N GLY A 3 25.35 -3.33 -8.54
CA GLY A 3 24.04 -2.76 -8.29
C GLY A 3 24.11 -2.26 -6.86
N ASP A 4 24.39 -0.97 -6.69
CA ASP A 4 24.34 -0.35 -5.38
C ASP A 4 22.88 -0.32 -4.95
N VAL A 5 22.57 -0.94 -3.81
CA VAL A 5 21.19 -1.03 -3.29
C VAL A 5 20.64 0.36 -2.95
N SER A 6 21.49 1.39 -2.96
CA SER A 6 21.16 2.80 -2.76
C SER A 6 20.50 3.50 -3.95
N SER A 7 20.46 2.90 -5.14
CA SER A 7 19.92 3.54 -6.35
C SER A 7 18.41 3.33 -6.59
N THR A 8 17.71 2.52 -5.78
CA THR A 8 16.25 2.33 -5.97
C THR A 8 15.48 3.34 -5.11
N SER A 9 14.76 4.27 -5.75
CA SER A 9 13.95 5.28 -5.08
C SER A 9 12.46 5.16 -5.42
N CYS A 10 11.61 5.28 -4.39
CA CYS A 10 10.15 5.18 -4.48
C CYS A 10 9.51 6.38 -3.79
N LEU A 11 8.54 7.04 -4.43
CA LEU A 11 7.66 8.03 -3.81
C LEU A 11 6.40 7.35 -3.28
N ARG A 12 5.85 7.92 -2.20
CA ARG A 12 4.68 7.40 -1.49
C ARG A 12 3.50 8.32 -1.63
N ASN A 13 2.32 7.74 -1.92
CA ASN A 13 1.05 8.31 -1.52
C ASN A 13 0.18 7.17 -0.96
N VAL A 14 -0.39 7.36 0.24
CA VAL A 14 -1.48 6.51 0.74
C VAL A 14 -2.71 7.39 0.73
N LEU A 15 -3.69 7.03 -0.09
CA LEU A 15 -4.95 7.75 -0.24
C LEU A 15 -6.05 7.01 0.54
N TRP A 16 -6.91 7.75 1.24
CA TRP A 16 -7.96 7.19 2.08
C TRP A 16 -9.32 7.40 1.43
N ILE A 17 -10.17 6.38 1.46
CA ILE A 17 -11.58 6.50 1.06
C ILE A 17 -12.45 5.80 2.10
N LEU A 18 -13.54 6.45 2.51
CA LEU A 18 -14.61 5.84 3.28
C LEU A 18 -15.54 5.10 2.32
N ALA A 19 -15.74 3.80 2.51
CA ALA A 19 -16.65 3.02 1.66
C ALA A 19 -17.60 2.16 2.50
N ALA A 20 -18.78 1.88 1.95
CA ALA A 20 -19.67 0.87 2.49
C ALA A 20 -19.12 -0.53 2.17
N SER A 21 -18.95 -1.38 3.19
CA SER A 21 -18.51 -2.78 3.00
C SER A 21 -19.10 -3.73 4.02
N GLU A 22 -19.16 -5.01 3.68
CA GLU A 22 -20.01 -5.96 4.38
C GLU A 22 -19.49 -6.46 5.73
N VAL A 23 -18.20 -6.41 6.09
CA VAL A 23 -17.79 -6.81 7.47
C VAL A 23 -16.45 -6.22 7.93
N LYS A 24 -15.51 -5.90 7.03
CA LYS A 24 -14.15 -5.45 7.36
C LYS A 24 -13.65 -4.44 6.34
N GLY A 25 -12.62 -3.67 6.70
CA GLY A 25 -11.93 -2.81 5.75
C GLY A 25 -11.18 -3.60 4.67
N PHE A 26 -10.77 -2.91 3.61
CA PHE A 26 -10.03 -3.49 2.49
C PHE A 26 -8.79 -2.67 2.18
N LEU A 27 -7.75 -3.36 1.71
CA LEU A 27 -6.53 -2.75 1.20
C LEU A 27 -6.49 -2.95 -0.32
N PHE A 28 -6.52 -1.85 -1.06
CA PHE A 28 -6.40 -1.85 -2.52
C PHE A 28 -5.02 -1.33 -2.92
N PHE A 29 -4.37 -2.08 -3.80
CA PHE A 29 -3.15 -1.67 -4.47
C PHE A 29 -3.50 -1.29 -5.90
N PHE A 30 -3.25 -0.03 -6.27
CA PHE A 30 -3.35 0.34 -7.68
C PHE A 30 -2.16 -0.23 -8.46
N PRO A 31 -2.34 -0.59 -9.73
CA PRO A 31 -1.21 -0.90 -10.60
C PRO A 31 -0.25 0.29 -10.59
N LEU A 32 1.03 0.00 -10.39
CA LEU A 32 2.06 1.03 -10.37
C LEU A 32 2.01 1.84 -11.66
N SER A 33 1.91 3.16 -11.51
CA SER A 33 2.32 4.05 -12.58
C SER A 33 3.82 4.22 -12.47
N LEU A 34 4.55 3.70 -13.44
CA LEU A 34 5.96 4.06 -13.59
C LEU A 34 5.96 5.44 -14.24
N SER A 35 6.14 6.50 -13.47
CA SER A 35 6.51 7.77 -14.10
C SER A 35 7.90 7.56 -14.66
N SER A 36 8.00 7.41 -15.98
CA SER A 36 9.24 7.62 -16.69
C SER A 36 9.65 9.08 -16.45
N SER A 37 10.25 9.36 -15.29
CA SER A 37 11.30 10.35 -15.28
C SER A 37 12.37 9.71 -16.16
N ALA A 38 12.81 10.41 -17.19
CA ALA A 38 13.70 9.93 -18.26
C ALA A 38 15.09 9.43 -17.77
N ASN A 39 15.22 9.09 -16.48
CA ASN A 39 16.38 8.56 -15.79
C ASN A 39 16.26 7.08 -15.41
N ALA A 40 15.07 6.47 -15.33
CA ALA A 40 14.93 5.13 -14.77
C ALA A 40 15.45 4.02 -15.71
N THR A 41 14.90 3.90 -16.93
CA THR A 41 15.41 3.07 -18.04
C THR A 41 14.53 3.33 -19.27
N PRO A 42 15.03 3.47 -20.52
CA PRO A 42 14.20 3.66 -21.72
C PRO A 42 13.23 2.50 -22.01
N GLU A 43 13.45 1.33 -21.39
CA GLU A 43 12.60 0.13 -21.49
C GLU A 43 11.18 0.34 -20.93
N PHE A 44 10.96 1.40 -20.14
CA PHE A 44 9.68 1.69 -19.50
C PHE A 44 8.83 2.74 -20.21
N GLU A 45 9.22 3.21 -21.39
CA GLU A 45 8.41 4.14 -22.18
C GLU A 45 7.09 3.51 -22.68
N GLY A 46 6.05 4.34 -22.80
CA GLY A 46 4.74 3.90 -23.30
C GLY A 46 4.06 2.90 -22.37
N ARG A 47 3.85 1.66 -22.86
CA ARG A 47 3.26 0.55 -22.08
C ARG A 47 4.32 -0.39 -21.48
N GLY A 48 5.62 -0.11 -21.64
CA GLY A 48 6.70 -1.01 -21.25
C GLY A 48 6.71 -1.36 -19.74
N GLY A 49 6.22 -0.45 -18.89
CA GLY A 49 6.12 -0.67 -17.45
C GLY A 49 4.80 -1.28 -16.95
N GLU A 50 3.81 -1.50 -17.81
CA GLU A 50 2.46 -1.93 -17.40
C GLU A 50 2.45 -3.37 -16.86
N GLU A 51 3.20 -4.28 -17.50
CA GLU A 51 3.31 -5.68 -17.07
C GLU A 51 4.01 -5.79 -15.71
N LEU A 52 5.17 -5.15 -15.56
CA LEU A 52 5.91 -5.10 -14.30
C LEU A 52 5.08 -4.43 -13.19
N GLY A 53 4.39 -3.34 -13.52
CA GLY A 53 3.52 -2.64 -12.57
C GLY A 53 2.37 -3.50 -12.07
N THR A 54 1.78 -4.30 -12.98
CA THR A 54 0.72 -5.27 -12.65
C THR A 54 1.27 -6.44 -11.83
N GLU A 55 2.45 -6.96 -12.16
CA GLU A 55 3.12 -8.04 -11.41
C GLU A 55 3.40 -7.63 -9.97
N ILE A 56 3.92 -6.41 -9.77
CA ILE A 56 4.20 -5.89 -8.44
C ILE A 56 2.91 -5.68 -7.66
N ALA A 57 1.89 -5.07 -8.25
CA ALA A 57 0.61 -4.87 -7.58
C ALA A 57 -0.03 -6.20 -7.15
N ASN A 58 -0.01 -7.22 -8.02
CA ASN A 58 -0.48 -8.56 -7.70
C ASN A 58 0.35 -9.22 -6.59
N THR A 59 1.68 -9.03 -6.61
CA THR A 59 2.57 -9.56 -5.58
C THR A 59 2.29 -8.92 -4.22
N LEU A 60 2.18 -7.59 -4.16
CA LEU A 60 1.80 -6.87 -2.95
C LEU A 60 0.43 -7.30 -2.45
N TYR A 61 -0.57 -7.38 -3.35
CA TYR A 61 -1.89 -7.86 -2.98
C TYR A 61 -1.84 -9.23 -2.31
N ARG A 62 -1.09 -10.20 -2.87
CA ARG A 62 -0.93 -11.54 -2.27
C ARG A 62 -0.26 -11.50 -0.89
N VAL A 63 0.77 -10.68 -0.74
CA VAL A 63 1.56 -10.58 0.50
C VAL A 63 0.75 -9.93 1.63
N PHE A 64 0.06 -8.82 1.34
CA PHE A 64 -0.67 -8.02 2.32
C PHE A 64 -2.14 -8.41 2.49
N SER A 65 -2.68 -9.30 1.66
CA SER A 65 -4.01 -9.89 1.88
C SER A 65 -3.96 -11.16 2.73
N SER A 66 -2.77 -11.58 3.16
CA SER A 66 -2.61 -12.73 4.05
C SER A 66 -3.22 -12.44 5.43
N GLU A 67 -3.89 -13.42 6.02
CA GLU A 67 -4.53 -13.26 7.33
C GLU A 67 -3.49 -12.88 8.39
N GLY A 68 -3.77 -11.83 9.16
CA GLY A 68 -2.89 -11.34 10.21
C GLY A 68 -1.84 -10.31 9.76
N SER A 69 -1.64 -10.09 8.45
CA SER A 69 -0.65 -9.11 7.99
C SER A 69 -1.03 -7.65 8.26
N VAL A 70 -2.30 -7.31 8.11
CA VAL A 70 -2.87 -5.99 8.42
C VAL A 70 -4.17 -6.19 9.19
N ASP A 71 -4.36 -5.49 10.31
CA ASP A 71 -5.61 -5.54 11.07
C ASP A 71 -6.74 -4.73 10.38
N LEU A 72 -7.31 -5.33 9.35
CA LEU A 72 -8.45 -4.77 8.61
C LEU A 72 -9.75 -4.74 9.42
N LYS A 73 -9.81 -5.38 10.60
CA LYS A 73 -11.00 -5.32 11.46
C LYS A 73 -11.06 -3.98 12.19
N SER A 74 -9.91 -3.42 12.58
CA SER A 74 -9.82 -2.08 13.19
C SER A 74 -10.35 -0.96 12.27
N LEU A 75 -10.44 -1.22 10.98
CA LEU A 75 -10.96 -0.31 9.95
C LEU A 75 -12.49 -0.34 9.82
N CYS A 76 -13.18 -1.29 10.46
CA CYS A 76 -14.63 -1.34 10.44
C CYS A 76 -15.20 -0.31 11.41
N ILE A 77 -16.04 0.59 10.90
CA ILE A 77 -16.73 1.60 11.71
C ILE A 77 -18.06 0.99 12.17
N ASN A 78 -18.91 0.64 11.20
CA ASN A 78 -20.16 -0.07 11.42
C ASN A 78 -20.20 -1.30 10.52
N PRO A 79 -20.27 -2.52 11.09
CA PRO A 79 -20.37 -3.74 10.31
C PRO A 79 -21.57 -3.69 9.36
N ARG A 80 -21.36 -4.04 8.09
CA ARG A 80 -22.36 -4.01 7.00
C ARG A 80 -22.82 -2.62 6.54
N GLU A 81 -22.28 -1.54 7.09
CA GLU A 81 -22.65 -0.18 6.70
C GLU A 81 -21.42 0.62 6.26
N HIS A 82 -20.39 0.69 7.11
CA HIS A 82 -19.26 1.60 6.91
C HIS A 82 -17.93 1.01 7.35
N CYS A 83 -16.93 1.11 6.47
CA CYS A 83 -15.56 0.75 6.77
C CYS A 83 -14.58 1.69 6.04
N TRP A 84 -13.37 1.74 6.56
CA TRP A 84 -12.26 2.36 5.85
C TRP A 84 -11.72 1.45 4.76
N VAL A 85 -11.46 2.05 3.60
CA VAL A 85 -10.72 1.41 2.50
C VAL A 85 -9.43 2.19 2.29
N LEU A 86 -8.33 1.45 2.27
CA LEU A 86 -6.99 2.02 2.15
C LEU A 86 -6.51 1.81 0.73
N TYR A 87 -6.12 2.88 0.06
CA TYR A 87 -5.50 2.82 -1.25
C TYR A 87 -4.02 3.11 -1.12
N VAL A 88 -3.22 2.14 -1.58
CA VAL A 88 -1.77 2.25 -1.57
C VAL A 88 -1.31 2.53 -2.99
N ASP A 89 -0.79 3.73 -3.18
CA ASP A 89 -0.13 4.15 -4.41
C ASP A 89 1.38 4.16 -4.21
N VAL A 90 2.06 3.42 -5.07
CA VAL A 90 3.51 3.41 -5.13
C VAL A 90 3.93 4.02 -6.46
N LEU A 91 4.89 4.94 -6.40
CA LEU A 91 5.46 5.60 -7.56
C LEU A 91 6.94 5.29 -7.61
N LEU A 92 7.38 4.65 -8.70
CA LEU A 92 8.78 4.32 -8.90
C LEU A 92 9.49 5.46 -9.61
N LEU A 93 10.62 5.89 -9.02
CA LEU A 93 11.46 6.96 -9.55
C LEU A 93 12.71 6.42 -10.25
N GLU A 94 13.34 5.40 -9.67
CA GLU A 94 14.56 4.78 -10.19
C GLU A 94 14.55 3.28 -9.87
N CYS A 95 15.05 2.47 -10.80
CA CYS A 95 15.14 1.01 -10.67
C CYS A 95 16.61 0.57 -10.69
N GLY A 96 17.22 0.43 -9.50
CA GLY A 96 18.59 -0.04 -9.31
C GLY A 96 18.71 -1.53 -8.95
N GLY A 97 17.59 -2.26 -8.96
CA GLY A 97 17.49 -3.64 -8.46
C GLY A 97 16.75 -3.75 -7.12
N ASN A 98 16.46 -5.00 -6.71
CA ASN A 98 15.73 -5.34 -5.47
C ASN A 98 14.40 -4.57 -5.29
N LEU A 99 13.68 -4.39 -6.39
CA LEU A 99 12.50 -3.54 -6.45
C LEU A 99 11.39 -3.96 -5.47
N PHE A 100 11.11 -5.26 -5.38
CA PHE A 100 10.11 -5.80 -4.46
C PHE A 100 10.46 -5.52 -2.99
N ASP A 101 11.74 -5.62 -2.63
CA ASP A 101 12.21 -5.39 -1.26
C ASP A 101 12.00 -3.93 -0.89
N ALA A 102 12.48 -3.01 -1.76
CA ALA A 102 12.33 -1.56 -1.56
C ALA A 102 10.86 -1.15 -1.46
N ILE A 103 10.00 -1.65 -2.35
CA ILE A 103 8.57 -1.35 -2.33
C ILE A 103 7.91 -1.90 -1.08
N SER A 104 8.24 -3.12 -0.63
CA SER A 104 7.62 -3.69 0.58
C SER A 104 7.93 -2.87 1.84
N ILE A 105 9.16 -2.37 1.97
CA ILE A 105 9.56 -1.46 3.05
C ILE A 105 8.85 -0.11 2.90
N ALA A 106 8.76 0.39 1.66
CA ALA A 106 8.02 1.61 1.35
C ALA A 106 6.53 1.46 1.70
N VAL A 107 5.88 0.33 1.45
CA VAL A 107 4.49 0.12 1.87
C VAL A 107 4.39 0.02 3.39
N LYS A 108 5.23 -0.80 4.04
CA LYS A 108 5.19 -0.99 5.50
C LYS A 108 5.32 0.32 6.27
N ALA A 109 6.33 1.13 5.97
CA ALA A 109 6.46 2.39 6.68
C ALA A 109 5.42 3.46 6.24
N ALA A 110 4.69 3.26 5.14
CA ALA A 110 3.59 4.15 4.75
C ALA A 110 2.35 3.84 5.60
N LEU A 111 2.08 2.54 5.79
CA LEU A 111 1.09 2.05 6.75
C LEU A 111 1.44 2.47 8.19
N PHE A 112 2.73 2.53 8.56
CA PHE A 112 3.14 3.02 9.87
C PHE A 112 2.86 4.52 10.07
N ASN A 113 3.11 5.34 9.05
CA ASN A 113 2.94 6.79 9.12
C ASN A 113 1.51 7.26 8.86
N THR A 114 0.66 6.35 8.41
CA THR A 114 -0.77 6.56 8.20
C THR A 114 -1.44 7.11 9.46
N ARG A 115 -2.32 8.09 9.26
CA ARG A 115 -3.23 8.61 10.28
C ARG A 115 -4.64 8.59 9.71
N ILE A 116 -5.49 7.75 10.29
CA ILE A 116 -6.88 7.62 9.87
C ILE A 116 -7.71 8.47 10.84
N PRO A 117 -8.52 9.44 10.37
CA PRO A 117 -9.31 10.28 11.26
C PRO A 117 -10.29 9.42 12.05
N LYS A 118 -10.51 9.76 13.32
CA LYS A 118 -11.57 9.12 14.08
C LYS A 118 -12.94 9.50 13.54
N VAL A 119 -13.86 8.57 13.71
CA VAL A 119 -15.22 8.66 13.19
C VAL A 119 -16.19 8.40 14.32
N ARG A 120 -17.23 9.21 14.41
CA ARG A 120 -18.37 8.99 15.30
C ARG A 120 -19.58 8.66 14.46
N VAL A 121 -20.36 7.69 14.92
CA VAL A 121 -21.65 7.39 14.34
C VAL A 121 -22.70 8.00 15.23
N LEU A 122 -23.45 8.95 14.66
CA LEU A 122 -24.61 9.55 15.28
C LEU A 122 -25.85 8.81 14.79
N GLU A 123 -26.76 8.49 15.68
CA GLU A 123 -28.04 7.88 15.36
C GLU A 123 -29.14 8.86 15.77
N ASP A 124 -30.03 9.19 14.85
CA ASP A 124 -31.17 10.07 15.13
C ASP A 124 -32.36 9.30 15.73
N GLU A 125 -33.40 10.02 16.14
CA GLU A 125 -34.62 9.44 16.71
C GLU A 125 -35.43 8.62 15.69
N GLU A 126 -35.17 8.78 14.40
CA GLU A 126 -35.83 8.12 13.27
C GLU A 126 -35.07 6.86 12.79
N GLY A 127 -33.91 6.57 13.41
CA GLY A 127 -33.05 5.42 13.14
C GLY A 127 -32.07 5.62 11.96
N SER A 128 -31.92 6.84 11.47
CA SER A 128 -30.91 7.20 10.47
C SER A 128 -29.55 7.40 11.13
N LYS A 129 -28.50 6.91 10.46
CA LYS A 129 -27.12 6.97 10.96
C LYS A 129 -26.31 7.94 10.12
N GLU A 130 -25.68 8.91 10.79
CA GLU A 130 -24.79 9.87 10.18
C GLU A 130 -23.36 9.65 10.66
N ILE A 131 -22.40 9.86 9.75
CA ILE A 131 -20.98 9.76 10.02
C ILE A 131 -20.41 11.16 10.22
N GLU A 132 -19.86 11.40 11.41
CA GLU A 132 -19.13 12.61 11.74
C GLU A 132 -17.63 12.29 11.85
N LEU A 133 -16.81 13.01 11.08
CA LEU A 133 -15.35 12.94 11.17
C LEU A 133 -14.86 13.90 12.26
N SER A 134 -13.79 13.51 12.96
CA SER A 134 -13.13 14.42 13.91
C SER A 134 -12.44 15.57 13.17
N ASP A 135 -12.72 16.80 13.59
CA ASP A 135 -12.07 18.02 13.07
C ASP A 135 -10.65 18.24 13.65
N ASP A 136 -10.26 17.46 14.68
CA ASP A 136 -8.92 17.53 15.24
C ASP A 136 -7.94 16.69 14.39
N PRO A 137 -6.92 17.31 13.74
CA PRO A 137 -5.95 16.59 12.93
C PRO A 137 -5.05 15.62 13.73
N TYR A 138 -5.07 15.71 15.06
CA TYR A 138 -4.36 14.78 15.95
C TYR A 138 -5.24 13.64 16.46
N ASP A 139 -6.56 13.74 16.34
CA ASP A 139 -7.51 12.70 16.75
C ASP A 139 -7.65 11.63 15.67
N CYS A 140 -6.60 10.81 15.57
CA CYS A 140 -6.45 9.79 14.56
C CYS A 140 -6.17 8.42 15.18
N ILE A 141 -6.64 7.38 14.49
CA ILE A 141 -6.21 5.99 14.70
C ILE A 141 -4.98 5.71 13.82
N ARG A 142 -4.04 4.94 14.37
CA ARG A 142 -2.87 4.41 13.65
C ARG A 142 -3.01 2.92 13.48
N LEU A 143 -2.46 2.42 12.38
CA LEU A 143 -2.42 0.99 12.10
C LEU A 143 -1.31 0.31 12.93
N ASN A 144 -1.57 -0.90 13.41
CA ASN A 144 -0.50 -1.77 13.86
C ASN A 144 0.22 -2.35 12.62
N VAL A 145 1.55 -2.28 12.62
CA VAL A 145 2.38 -2.76 11.49
C VAL A 145 3.39 -3.84 11.91
N ASP A 146 3.29 -4.38 13.12
CA ASP A 146 4.24 -5.37 13.63
C ASP A 146 4.27 -6.61 12.72
N ASP A 147 3.10 -7.11 12.35
CA ASP A 147 2.90 -8.29 11.51
C ASP A 147 2.95 -8.00 10.00
N VAL A 148 3.16 -6.74 9.60
CA VAL A 148 3.26 -6.38 8.18
C VAL A 148 4.54 -6.99 7.61
N PRO A 149 4.45 -7.85 6.58
CA PRO A 149 5.60 -8.54 6.02
C PRO A 149 6.53 -7.61 5.22
N CYS A 150 7.79 -8.03 5.08
CA CYS A 150 8.74 -7.47 4.13
C CYS A 150 9.13 -8.54 3.12
N ILE A 151 9.29 -8.14 1.85
CA ILE A 151 9.77 -9.03 0.80
C ILE A 151 11.30 -9.06 0.85
N VAL A 152 11.88 -10.23 0.59
CA VAL A 152 13.33 -10.44 0.50
C VAL A 152 13.62 -11.19 -0.78
N THR A 153 14.42 -10.58 -1.66
CA THR A 153 14.81 -11.15 -2.94
C THR A 153 16.17 -11.86 -2.82
N LEU A 154 16.21 -13.15 -3.18
CA LEU A 154 17.43 -13.97 -3.16
C LEU A 154 17.80 -14.40 -4.58
N SER A 155 18.87 -13.83 -5.12
CA SER A 155 19.37 -14.15 -6.46
C SER A 155 20.45 -15.23 -6.40
N LYS A 156 20.20 -16.39 -7.02
CA LYS A 156 21.20 -17.45 -7.16
C LYS A 156 22.11 -17.14 -8.35
N VAL A 157 23.40 -16.96 -8.09
CA VAL A 157 24.43 -16.84 -9.13
C VAL A 157 25.13 -18.18 -9.26
N SER A 158 24.92 -18.89 -10.37
CA SER A 158 25.75 -20.05 -10.71
C SER A 158 27.06 -19.57 -11.33
N PRO A 159 28.21 -20.22 -11.03
CA PRO A 159 29.42 -19.95 -11.80
C PRO A 159 29.14 -20.29 -13.27
N ALA A 160 29.49 -19.37 -14.18
CA ALA A 160 29.53 -19.68 -15.59
C ALA A 160 30.49 -20.86 -15.77
N ASN A 161 30.08 -21.90 -16.51
CA ASN A 161 30.95 -23.01 -16.87
C ASN A 161 32.27 -22.44 -17.44
N LEU A 162 33.36 -22.66 -16.70
CA LEU A 162 34.74 -22.45 -17.16
C LEU A 162 35.12 -23.52 -18.17
#